data_AF-A0AAD7M272-F1
#
_entry.id   AF-A0AAD7M272-F1
#
_cell.length_a   1.000
_cell.length_b   1.000
_cell.length_c   1.000
_cell.angle_alpha   90.00
_cell.angle_beta   90.00
_cell.angle_gamma   90.00
#
_symmetry.space_group_name_H-M   'P 1'
#
loop_
_entity.id
_entity.type
_entity.pdbx_description
1 polymer ?
#
loop_
_entity_poly.entity_id
_entity_poly.type
_entity_poly.pdbx_seq_one_letter_code
_entity_poly.pdbx_strand_id
1 'polypeptide(L)'
;MKPTAQPKGLEPSKPKNSKSIEIKGTGCPEGTVPILRRKTQEAGDEVGVFDRFHYAMVHMKEQPDNKFYGAGGYINVYNPKASRGDFTKGMIWLQTKDKGPPYINFIQAGTMVHPFFYSDNRTRFFVEWTADHKHATGCFDLACPGFVQVHKSFAPGHICEHISVIEGPQYHYVVLIHQDRTTGNWWLQVGDNHQNIGYWPKALFRSLSMFATEILWGGEVFTHSIVRGFPEMGSGQYVNEGPRRAAYLSVFQVIDESGTRFGPKQDQIDSLVSKAKCYNVSIDEGGQIFDCVDIYKQPALSHPALKNHKIQMRPTSQPKGSERSMPNNSKSIEIKGTGCPEGTVPVLRRKTREAGNEVGVFDRYHYAVVQMKKQPNNNFYGAGGYINVYNPKASRGDFTKGMVWLQTEEKGPPYINFIQAGTMVHPIFYGDNRTRFFTEWTADHKHTTGCFDLACPGFVQVHKSFAPGHICEHISVIEGPQYHYVVLIHQDRTTGNWWLQVADDHQNVGYWPKALFTSLSRSATEVAWGGEAYTRSIVRGFPEMGSGHYVDEGPRRAAYMSVFQVMDESGARFGPKQDQIESFVTKNRCYNVSIVSPDTFLYGGPGGECY
;
A
#
# COMPACT_ATOMS: atom_id res chain seq x y z
N MET A 1 -4.86 23.00 -32.34
CA MET A 1 -5.88 21.96 -32.60
C MET A 1 -6.21 21.26 -31.29
N LYS A 2 -7.46 20.84 -31.08
CA LYS A 2 -7.93 20.19 -29.84
C LYS A 2 -9.07 19.19 -30.15
N PRO A 3 -9.30 18.15 -29.32
CA PRO A 3 -10.44 17.26 -29.48
C PRO A 3 -11.77 18.03 -29.32
N THR A 4 -12.84 17.52 -29.92
CA THR A 4 -14.17 18.17 -29.83
C THR A 4 -14.77 18.08 -28.43
N ALA A 5 -14.49 17.01 -27.70
CA ALA A 5 -14.95 16.78 -26.33
C ALA A 5 -13.81 16.20 -25.48
N GLN A 6 -13.79 16.60 -24.20
CA GLN A 6 -12.90 16.04 -23.19
C GLN A 6 -13.65 14.96 -22.39
N PRO A 7 -12.99 13.85 -22.02
CA PRO A 7 -13.56 12.86 -21.11
C PRO A 7 -13.95 13.49 -19.77
N LYS A 8 -15.08 13.08 -19.21
CA LYS A 8 -15.61 13.60 -17.93
C LYS A 8 -15.20 12.69 -16.76
N GLY A 9 -15.17 13.24 -15.54
CA GLY A 9 -14.91 12.46 -14.32
C GLY A 9 -13.42 12.35 -13.94
N LEU A 10 -13.19 11.58 -12.86
CA LEU A 10 -11.96 11.35 -12.10
C LEU A 10 -10.88 12.44 -12.20
N GLU A 11 -10.83 13.33 -11.21
CA GLU A 11 -9.60 14.06 -10.84
C GLU A 11 -8.86 13.22 -9.79
N PRO A 12 -7.81 12.47 -10.16
CA PRO A 12 -7.22 11.54 -9.23
C PRO A 12 -6.29 12.25 -8.25
N SER A 13 -6.26 11.76 -7.01
CA SER A 13 -5.29 12.22 -6.01
C SER A 13 -3.86 12.02 -6.54
N LYS A 14 -3.08 13.12 -6.59
CA LYS A 14 -1.66 13.05 -6.96
C LYS A 14 -0.90 12.14 -6.00
N PRO A 15 0.05 11.31 -6.46
CA PRO A 15 0.85 10.50 -5.56
C PRO A 15 1.60 11.42 -4.59
N LYS A 16 1.42 11.21 -3.28
CA LYS A 16 1.87 12.13 -2.19
C LYS A 16 3.38 12.46 -2.22
N ASN A 17 4.20 11.69 -2.95
CA ASN A 17 5.67 11.80 -2.97
C ASN A 17 6.30 11.77 -4.39
N SER A 18 5.58 12.23 -5.42
CA SER A 18 6.13 12.31 -6.77
C SER A 18 5.75 13.59 -7.49
N LYS A 19 6.60 14.07 -8.39
CA LYS A 19 6.40 15.29 -9.16
C LYS A 19 5.98 14.94 -10.59
N SER A 20 4.90 15.58 -11.06
CA SER A 20 4.52 15.51 -12.47
C SER A 20 5.53 16.27 -13.31
N ILE A 21 5.91 15.70 -14.46
CA ILE A 21 6.80 16.34 -15.41
C ILE A 21 5.99 17.35 -16.22
N GLU A 22 6.28 18.63 -16.03
CA GLU A 22 5.65 19.71 -16.80
C GLU A 22 6.30 19.84 -18.18
N ILE A 23 5.46 19.95 -19.21
CA ILE A 23 5.91 20.26 -20.56
C ILE A 23 6.19 21.76 -20.64
N LYS A 24 7.47 22.14 -20.68
CA LYS A 24 7.95 23.53 -20.82
C LYS A 24 8.92 23.63 -21.99
N GLY A 25 8.93 24.78 -22.67
CA GLY A 25 9.92 25.08 -23.71
C GLY A 25 9.47 26.22 -24.63
N THR A 26 10.44 26.92 -25.22
CA THR A 26 10.20 27.87 -26.31
C THR A 26 9.66 27.11 -27.51
N GLY A 27 8.36 27.23 -27.75
CA GLY A 27 7.70 26.50 -28.83
C GLY A 27 8.17 26.94 -30.19
N CYS A 28 7.99 26.07 -31.19
CA CYS A 28 8.22 26.44 -32.58
C CYS A 28 7.29 27.60 -33.01
N PRO A 29 7.69 28.39 -34.04
CA PRO A 29 6.86 29.46 -34.59
C PRO A 29 5.43 29.01 -34.93
N GLU A 30 4.51 29.97 -35.02
CA GLU A 30 3.14 29.68 -35.40
C GLU A 30 3.07 28.94 -36.75
N GLY A 31 2.19 27.93 -36.83
CA GLY A 31 2.09 27.04 -37.99
C GLY A 31 3.13 25.92 -38.06
N THR A 32 4.06 25.81 -37.10
CA THR A 32 5.12 24.79 -37.10
C THR A 32 5.13 23.94 -35.83
N VAL A 33 5.72 22.73 -35.93
CA VAL A 33 5.87 21.78 -34.83
C VAL A 33 7.31 21.25 -34.79
N PRO A 34 7.85 20.90 -33.61
CA PRO A 34 9.19 20.35 -33.49
C PRO A 34 9.24 18.94 -34.08
N ILE A 35 10.25 18.66 -34.91
CA ILE A 35 10.52 17.34 -35.49
C ILE A 35 11.92 16.90 -35.08
N LEU A 36 12.04 15.70 -34.49
CA LEU A 36 13.32 15.12 -34.16
C LEU A 36 14.06 14.70 -35.45
N ARG A 37 15.20 15.34 -35.74
CA ARG A 37 16.07 14.94 -36.86
C ARG A 37 16.82 13.65 -36.51
N ARG A 38 16.74 12.66 -37.39
CA ARG A 38 17.41 11.36 -37.23
C ARG A 38 18.74 11.33 -37.97
N LYS A 39 19.72 10.61 -37.42
CA LYS A 39 21.01 10.36 -38.06
C LYS A 39 21.04 9.05 -38.86
N THR A 40 20.09 8.14 -38.61
CA THR A 40 20.01 6.82 -39.23
C THR A 40 18.62 6.61 -39.85
N GLN A 41 18.60 6.03 -41.05
CA GLN A 41 17.41 5.87 -41.91
C GLN A 41 16.73 4.51 -41.75
N GLU A 42 17.21 3.64 -40.86
CA GLU A 42 16.63 2.32 -40.64
C GLU A 42 15.32 2.43 -39.86
N ALA A 43 14.21 2.12 -40.55
CA ALA A 43 12.94 1.83 -39.89
C ALA A 43 13.16 0.61 -38.99
N GLY A 44 12.93 0.77 -37.69
CA GLY A 44 13.06 -0.31 -36.71
C GLY A 44 11.93 -1.32 -36.84
N ASP A 45 11.86 -2.01 -37.97
CA ASP A 45 10.97 -3.16 -38.19
C ASP A 45 11.61 -4.39 -37.54
N GLU A 46 11.57 -4.44 -36.20
CA GLU A 46 11.93 -5.64 -35.46
C GLU A 46 10.76 -6.64 -35.51
N VAL A 47 10.59 -7.27 -36.67
CA VAL A 47 9.62 -8.37 -36.86
C VAL A 47 10.23 -9.69 -36.38
N GLY A 48 9.57 -10.32 -35.41
CA GLY A 48 9.45 -11.78 -35.36
C GLY A 48 10.62 -12.60 -34.82
N VAL A 49 10.90 -12.51 -33.52
CA VAL A 49 11.33 -13.69 -32.73
C VAL A 49 10.71 -13.59 -31.33
N PHE A 50 9.66 -14.36 -31.05
CA PHE A 50 8.91 -14.29 -29.77
C PHE A 50 9.81 -14.44 -28.52
N ASP A 51 10.89 -15.23 -28.62
CA ASP A 51 11.82 -15.46 -27.51
C ASP A 51 12.70 -14.26 -27.15
N ARG A 52 12.61 -13.16 -27.91
CA ARG A 52 13.38 -11.93 -27.68
C ARG A 52 12.61 -10.85 -26.93
N PHE A 53 11.33 -11.06 -26.63
CA PHE A 53 10.49 -10.12 -25.90
C PHE A 53 10.13 -10.66 -24.52
N HIS A 54 10.21 -9.81 -23.50
CA HIS A 54 9.66 -10.10 -22.19
C HIS A 54 8.86 -8.92 -21.65
N TYR A 55 7.80 -9.21 -20.91
CA TYR A 55 6.88 -8.21 -20.40
C TYR A 55 6.47 -8.50 -18.96
N ALA A 56 6.14 -7.42 -18.25
CA ALA A 56 5.46 -7.44 -16.96
C ALA A 56 4.42 -6.31 -16.95
N MET A 57 3.16 -6.69 -17.09
CA MET A 57 2.04 -5.78 -17.28
C MET A 57 0.84 -6.13 -16.42
N VAL A 58 -0.05 -5.17 -16.27
CA VAL A 58 -1.41 -5.31 -15.78
C VAL A 58 -2.34 -5.02 -16.94
N HIS A 59 -3.39 -5.80 -17.10
CA HIS A 59 -4.38 -5.58 -18.16
C HIS A 59 -5.80 -5.71 -17.62
N MET A 60 -6.75 -5.09 -18.32
CA MET A 60 -8.17 -5.33 -18.06
C MET A 60 -8.51 -6.79 -18.34
N LYS A 61 -9.23 -7.45 -17.42
CA LYS A 61 -9.71 -8.81 -17.61
C LYS A 61 -10.47 -8.94 -18.91
N GLU A 62 -10.21 -10.01 -19.64
CA GLU A 62 -10.88 -10.29 -20.89
C GLU A 62 -12.36 -10.58 -20.64
N GLN A 63 -13.23 -9.79 -21.26
CA GLN A 63 -14.66 -10.06 -21.35
C GLN A 63 -15.12 -9.90 -22.80
N PRO A 64 -16.08 -10.72 -23.28
CA PRO A 64 -16.55 -10.68 -24.66
C PRO A 64 -17.06 -9.29 -25.11
N ASP A 65 -17.62 -8.53 -24.17
CA ASP A 65 -18.25 -7.23 -24.43
C ASP A 65 -17.36 -6.03 -24.06
N ASN A 66 -16.06 -6.25 -23.83
CA ASN A 66 -15.13 -5.17 -23.50
C ASN A 66 -15.07 -4.14 -24.64
N LYS A 67 -15.46 -2.90 -24.30
CA LYS A 67 -15.35 -1.74 -25.19
C LYS A 67 -14.73 -0.58 -24.41
N PHE A 68 -13.54 -0.19 -24.82
CA PHE A 68 -12.79 0.89 -24.21
C PHE A 68 -12.57 2.03 -25.20
N TYR A 69 -12.82 3.24 -24.74
CA TYR A 69 -12.71 4.47 -25.53
C TYR A 69 -11.54 5.35 -25.09
N GLY A 70 -10.69 4.81 -24.21
CA GLY A 70 -9.48 5.46 -23.75
C GLY A 70 -8.90 4.82 -22.50
N ALA A 71 -7.63 5.12 -22.26
CA ALA A 71 -6.87 4.69 -21.12
C ALA A 71 -5.87 5.77 -20.70
N GLY A 72 -5.63 5.87 -19.40
CA GLY A 72 -4.69 6.82 -18.83
C GLY A 72 -3.98 6.26 -17.61
N GLY A 73 -3.00 7.00 -17.12
CA GLY A 73 -2.19 6.60 -15.99
C GLY A 73 -0.98 7.49 -15.80
N TYR A 74 -0.38 7.37 -14.62
CA TYR A 74 0.83 8.10 -14.25
C TYR A 74 2.01 7.14 -14.39
N ILE A 75 2.89 7.41 -15.34
CA ILE A 75 4.04 6.57 -15.68
C ILE A 75 5.27 7.13 -15.00
N ASN A 76 5.80 6.40 -14.03
CA ASN A 76 7.04 6.76 -13.36
C ASN A 76 8.24 6.65 -14.32
N VAL A 77 9.15 7.62 -14.27
CA VAL A 77 10.22 7.76 -15.26
C VAL A 77 11.56 7.40 -14.65
N TYR A 78 12.20 6.34 -15.16
CA TYR A 78 13.56 5.92 -14.83
C TYR A 78 14.43 5.86 -16.10
N ASN A 79 15.74 5.72 -15.96
CA ASN A 79 16.70 5.52 -17.06
C ASN A 79 17.38 4.14 -16.97
N PRO A 80 16.64 3.05 -17.23
CA PRO A 80 17.17 1.69 -17.17
C PRO A 80 18.29 1.46 -18.19
N LYS A 81 19.22 0.57 -17.85
CA LYS A 81 20.33 0.20 -18.74
C LYS A 81 19.84 -0.70 -19.88
N ALA A 82 20.13 -0.29 -21.10
CA ALA A 82 19.94 -1.06 -22.32
C ALA A 82 21.20 -1.00 -23.19
N SER A 83 21.55 -2.10 -23.86
CA SER A 83 22.67 -2.12 -24.80
C SER A 83 22.24 -1.66 -26.20
N ARG A 84 23.21 -1.40 -27.07
CA ARG A 84 22.95 -1.18 -28.50
C ARG A 84 22.33 -2.46 -29.11
N GLY A 85 21.12 -2.33 -29.64
CA GLY A 85 20.30 -3.45 -30.15
C GLY A 85 19.24 -3.95 -29.17
N ASP A 86 19.18 -3.41 -27.96
CA ASP A 86 18.10 -3.67 -27.00
C ASP A 86 17.15 -2.47 -26.94
N PHE A 87 15.95 -2.70 -26.42
CA PHE A 87 15.11 -1.63 -25.92
C PHE A 87 14.38 -2.03 -24.65
N THR A 88 13.97 -1.04 -23.87
CA THR A 88 13.13 -1.19 -22.69
C THR A 88 12.14 -0.04 -22.64
N LYS A 89 10.87 -0.33 -22.36
CA LYS A 89 9.80 0.67 -22.36
C LYS A 89 8.81 0.43 -21.22
N GLY A 90 8.20 1.52 -20.76
CA GLY A 90 7.05 1.54 -19.87
C GLY A 90 5.93 2.34 -20.53
N MET A 91 4.73 1.78 -20.59
CA MET A 91 3.69 2.27 -21.52
C MET A 91 2.26 2.05 -21.02
N ILE A 92 1.37 2.82 -21.63
CA ILE A 92 -0.06 2.53 -21.75
C ILE A 92 -0.31 2.04 -23.17
N TRP A 93 -0.96 0.89 -23.30
CA TRP A 93 -1.20 0.21 -24.57
C TRP A 93 -2.71 -0.03 -24.72
N LEU A 94 -3.29 0.39 -25.84
CA LEU A 94 -4.66 0.03 -26.23
C LEU A 94 -4.64 -0.78 -27.53
N GLN A 95 -5.38 -1.89 -27.57
CA GLN A 95 -5.48 -2.72 -28.76
C GLN A 95 -6.84 -3.36 -28.99
N THR A 96 -7.03 -3.86 -30.21
CA THR A 96 -8.11 -4.79 -30.54
C THR A 96 -7.56 -6.20 -30.79
N LYS A 97 -8.12 -7.19 -30.10
CA LYS A 97 -7.94 -8.60 -30.42
C LYS A 97 -8.98 -9.02 -31.45
N ASP A 98 -8.77 -8.63 -32.70
CA ASP A 98 -9.48 -9.31 -33.79
C ASP A 98 -8.99 -10.76 -33.84
N LYS A 99 -9.90 -11.74 -33.94
CA LYS A 99 -9.57 -13.16 -33.80
C LYS A 99 -8.44 -13.58 -34.77
N GLY A 100 -7.22 -13.71 -34.26
CA GLY A 100 -6.06 -14.32 -34.91
C GLY A 100 -5.01 -13.33 -35.47
N PRO A 101 -3.70 -13.67 -35.42
CA PRO A 101 -2.72 -13.06 -36.32
C PRO A 101 -3.22 -13.19 -37.76
N PRO A 102 -3.06 -12.17 -38.63
CA PRO A 102 -2.16 -11.02 -38.56
C PRO A 102 -2.77 -9.65 -38.12
N TYR A 103 -3.92 -9.60 -37.45
CA TYR A 103 -4.73 -8.36 -37.40
C TYR A 103 -4.70 -7.54 -36.08
N ILE A 104 -3.63 -7.61 -35.28
CA ILE A 104 -3.57 -6.78 -34.05
C ILE A 104 -3.36 -5.30 -34.44
N ASN A 105 -4.36 -4.47 -34.10
CA ASN A 105 -4.29 -3.02 -34.25
C ASN A 105 -4.01 -2.43 -32.86
N PHE A 106 -2.97 -1.61 -32.72
CA PHE A 106 -2.68 -1.00 -31.42
C PHE A 106 -2.12 0.41 -31.53
N ILE A 107 -2.28 1.14 -30.43
CA ILE A 107 -1.61 2.40 -30.14
C ILE A 107 -1.00 2.32 -28.75
N GLN A 108 0.17 2.91 -28.57
CA GLN A 108 0.80 3.03 -27.26
C GLN A 108 1.60 4.32 -27.11
N ALA A 109 1.71 4.78 -25.88
CA ALA A 109 2.55 5.91 -25.51
C ALA A 109 3.15 5.69 -24.12
N GLY A 110 4.34 6.23 -23.91
CA GLY A 110 5.02 6.15 -22.62
C GLY A 110 6.48 6.55 -22.70
N THR A 111 7.33 5.87 -21.94
CA THR A 111 8.77 6.13 -21.87
C THR A 111 9.58 4.95 -22.36
N MET A 112 10.71 5.22 -23.03
CA MET A 112 11.56 4.19 -23.61
C MET A 112 13.04 4.58 -23.56
N VAL A 113 13.91 3.59 -23.39
CA VAL A 113 15.34 3.67 -23.73
C VAL A 113 15.59 2.74 -24.90
N HIS A 114 16.06 3.30 -26.03
CA HIS A 114 16.38 2.54 -27.23
C HIS A 114 17.66 3.07 -27.88
N PRO A 115 18.84 2.56 -27.46
CA PRO A 115 20.14 3.10 -27.84
C PRO A 115 20.42 3.15 -29.35
N PHE A 116 19.95 2.14 -30.09
CA PHE A 116 20.13 2.09 -31.53
C PHE A 116 19.27 3.16 -32.24
N PHE A 117 17.99 3.20 -31.91
CA PHE A 117 17.02 4.09 -32.56
C PHE A 117 17.30 5.57 -32.28
N TYR A 118 17.62 5.93 -31.03
CA TYR A 118 17.86 7.33 -30.65
C TYR A 118 19.32 7.77 -30.72
N SER A 119 20.25 6.85 -30.97
CA SER A 119 21.70 7.10 -30.91
C SER A 119 22.19 7.64 -29.56
N ASP A 120 21.48 7.37 -28.46
CA ASP A 120 21.87 7.64 -27.08
C ASP A 120 21.14 6.73 -26.08
N ASN A 121 21.63 6.69 -24.83
CA ASN A 121 21.06 5.86 -23.75
C ASN A 121 20.15 6.65 -22.81
N ARG A 122 19.43 7.64 -23.33
CA ARG A 122 18.55 8.48 -22.51
C ARG A 122 17.09 8.05 -22.67
N THR A 123 16.37 8.04 -21.57
CA THR A 123 14.91 7.86 -21.58
C THR A 123 14.25 8.96 -22.38
N ARG A 124 13.37 8.56 -23.28
CA ARG A 124 12.59 9.44 -24.13
C ARG A 124 11.12 9.11 -24.03
N PHE A 125 10.28 10.11 -24.23
CA PHE A 125 8.85 9.91 -24.38
C PHE A 125 8.56 9.42 -25.80
N PHE A 126 7.98 8.24 -25.96
CA PHE A 126 7.73 7.64 -27.26
C PHE A 126 6.24 7.47 -27.54
N VAL A 127 5.91 7.39 -28.83
CA VAL A 127 4.62 6.87 -29.29
C VAL A 127 4.85 5.75 -30.30
N GLU A 128 3.90 4.83 -30.41
CA GLU A 128 3.94 3.76 -31.41
C GLU A 128 2.51 3.36 -31.78
N TRP A 129 2.33 2.93 -33.03
CA TRP A 129 1.05 2.43 -33.52
C TRP A 129 1.28 1.40 -34.63
N THR A 130 0.26 0.59 -34.90
CA THR A 130 0.17 -0.26 -36.11
C THR A 130 -1.30 -0.59 -36.40
N ALA A 131 -1.62 -0.78 -37.67
CA ALA A 131 -2.92 -1.28 -38.12
C ALA A 131 -2.92 -2.78 -38.45
N ASP A 132 -1.74 -3.41 -38.47
CA ASP A 132 -1.53 -4.74 -39.03
C ASP A 132 -0.38 -5.49 -38.35
N HIS A 133 -0.26 -5.35 -37.02
CA HIS A 133 0.74 -6.07 -36.22
C HIS A 133 2.19 -5.91 -36.73
N LYS A 134 2.53 -4.71 -37.24
CA LYS A 134 3.84 -4.39 -37.83
C LYS A 134 4.21 -5.21 -39.07
N HIS A 135 3.22 -5.69 -39.83
CA HIS A 135 3.48 -6.37 -41.09
C HIS A 135 3.85 -5.39 -42.21
N ALA A 136 3.10 -4.30 -42.37
CA ALA A 136 3.38 -3.23 -43.32
C ALA A 136 3.23 -1.83 -42.72
N THR A 137 2.58 -1.70 -41.57
CA THR A 137 2.37 -0.41 -40.89
C THR A 137 2.93 -0.40 -39.48
N GLY A 138 3.44 0.75 -39.07
CA GLY A 138 3.80 1.02 -37.69
C GLY A 138 5.29 1.24 -37.48
N CYS A 139 5.58 2.12 -36.54
CA CYS A 139 6.93 2.54 -36.23
C CYS A 139 6.92 3.35 -34.93
N PHE A 140 8.10 3.58 -34.38
CA PHE A 140 8.28 4.51 -33.28
C PHE A 140 8.26 5.97 -33.73
N ASP A 141 7.60 6.79 -32.92
CA ASP A 141 7.48 8.24 -33.05
C ASP A 141 6.96 8.67 -34.43
N LEU A 142 7.68 9.58 -35.10
CA LEU A 142 7.38 10.12 -36.42
C LEU A 142 8.24 9.45 -37.51
N ALA A 143 8.67 8.20 -37.32
CA ALA A 143 9.51 7.50 -38.31
C ALA A 143 8.76 7.28 -39.62
N CYS A 144 7.47 7.06 -39.49
CA CYS A 144 6.54 6.73 -40.53
C CYS A 144 5.30 7.62 -40.35
N PRO A 145 4.58 7.93 -41.45
CA PRO A 145 3.35 8.72 -41.38
C PRO A 145 2.29 8.01 -40.54
N GLY A 146 1.67 8.70 -39.58
CA GLY A 146 0.52 8.16 -38.85
C GLY A 146 0.13 8.97 -37.61
N PHE A 147 1.09 9.52 -36.88
CA PHE A 147 0.79 10.42 -35.77
C PHE A 147 0.80 11.88 -36.24
N VAL A 148 -0.31 12.59 -36.03
CA VAL A 148 -0.43 14.03 -36.33
C VAL A 148 -0.08 14.82 -35.08
N GLN A 149 1.15 15.35 -35.03
CA GLN A 149 1.61 16.20 -33.94
C GLN A 149 1.00 17.61 -34.03
N VAL A 150 0.57 18.15 -32.89
CA VAL A 150 -0.03 19.50 -32.82
C VAL A 150 0.63 20.40 -31.76
N HIS A 151 1.43 19.84 -30.86
CA HIS A 151 2.07 20.60 -29.79
C HIS A 151 3.35 21.29 -30.26
N LYS A 152 3.52 22.56 -29.86
CA LYS A 152 4.62 23.42 -30.34
C LYS A 152 5.94 23.24 -29.59
N SER A 153 5.91 22.71 -28.37
CA SER A 153 7.11 22.57 -27.52
C SER A 153 7.40 21.12 -27.13
N PHE A 154 6.64 20.15 -27.64
CA PHE A 154 6.77 18.74 -27.26
C PHE A 154 6.53 17.86 -28.47
N ALA A 155 7.44 16.92 -28.70
CA ALA A 155 7.35 15.93 -29.79
C ALA A 155 7.60 14.54 -29.23
N PRO A 156 6.99 13.49 -29.81
CA PRO A 156 7.47 12.12 -29.62
C PRO A 156 8.97 12.02 -29.94
N GLY A 157 9.67 11.22 -29.14
CA GLY A 157 11.13 11.12 -29.12
C GLY A 157 11.83 12.18 -28.26
N HIS A 158 11.11 13.07 -27.57
CA HIS A 158 11.75 14.04 -26.66
C HIS A 158 12.46 13.36 -25.48
N ILE A 159 13.59 13.92 -25.06
CA ILE A 159 14.34 13.46 -23.88
C ILE A 159 13.54 13.80 -22.63
N CYS A 160 13.43 12.83 -21.73
CA CYS A 160 12.89 13.06 -20.39
C CYS A 160 13.96 13.73 -19.53
N GLU A 161 13.85 15.04 -19.31
CA GLU A 161 14.85 15.80 -18.53
C GLU A 161 14.86 15.44 -17.04
N HIS A 162 13.73 14.96 -16.52
CA HIS A 162 13.56 14.59 -15.13
C HIS A 162 13.46 13.07 -15.00
N ILE A 163 14.46 12.46 -14.35
CA ILE A 163 14.56 11.02 -14.12
C ILE A 163 14.47 10.75 -12.62
N SER A 164 13.72 9.73 -12.23
CA SER A 164 13.58 9.28 -10.85
C SER A 164 14.86 8.63 -10.34
N VAL A 165 15.13 8.79 -9.04
CA VAL A 165 16.31 8.23 -8.37
C VAL A 165 15.84 7.26 -7.29
N ILE A 166 16.48 6.08 -7.22
CA ILE A 166 16.23 5.09 -6.17
C ILE A 166 16.36 5.76 -4.80
N GLU A 167 15.32 5.64 -3.98
CA GLU A 167 15.19 6.31 -2.67
C GLU A 167 15.26 7.86 -2.70
N GLY A 168 15.37 8.47 -3.88
CA GLY A 168 15.46 9.91 -4.10
C GLY A 168 14.18 10.52 -4.68
N PRO A 169 14.30 11.67 -5.39
CA PRO A 169 13.19 12.31 -6.08
C PRO A 169 12.53 11.39 -7.10
N GLN A 170 11.20 11.43 -7.15
CA GLN A 170 10.37 10.62 -8.05
C GLN A 170 9.63 11.52 -9.03
N TYR A 171 9.66 11.15 -10.31
CA TYR A 171 9.01 11.87 -11.40
C TYR A 171 8.08 10.96 -12.20
N HIS A 172 6.98 11.51 -12.71
CA HIS A 172 6.05 10.78 -13.56
C HIS A 172 5.50 11.65 -14.69
N TYR A 173 5.14 11.02 -15.81
CA TYR A 173 4.24 11.61 -16.79
C TYR A 173 2.80 11.23 -16.48
N VAL A 174 1.91 12.21 -16.52
CA VAL A 174 0.47 11.95 -16.65
C VAL A 174 0.17 11.74 -18.13
N VAL A 175 -0.30 10.55 -18.51
CA VAL A 175 -0.59 10.20 -19.90
C VAL A 175 -2.05 9.81 -20.03
N LEU A 176 -2.71 10.34 -21.05
CA LEU A 176 -4.08 9.99 -21.41
C LEU A 176 -4.19 9.79 -22.92
N ILE A 177 -4.67 8.62 -23.32
CA ILE A 177 -5.05 8.30 -24.69
C ILE A 177 -6.56 8.14 -24.71
N HIS A 178 -7.27 8.89 -25.54
CA HIS A 178 -8.73 8.79 -25.65
C HIS A 178 -9.23 9.01 -27.06
N GLN A 179 -10.32 8.36 -27.41
CA GLN A 179 -10.98 8.57 -28.69
C GLN A 179 -11.87 9.83 -28.62
N ASP A 180 -11.72 10.74 -29.57
CA ASP A 180 -12.67 11.82 -29.79
C ASP A 180 -13.93 11.26 -30.45
N ARG A 181 -15.07 11.35 -29.77
CA ARG A 181 -16.32 10.69 -30.19
C ARG A 181 -16.94 11.31 -31.44
N THR A 182 -16.60 12.56 -31.76
CA THR A 182 -17.13 13.22 -32.95
C THR A 182 -16.33 12.85 -34.20
N THR A 183 -14.99 12.82 -34.08
CA THR A 183 -14.11 12.57 -35.23
C THR A 183 -13.66 11.11 -35.34
N GLY A 184 -13.71 10.36 -34.23
CA GLY A 184 -13.14 9.02 -34.06
C GLY A 184 -11.61 8.98 -33.98
N ASN A 185 -10.94 10.14 -33.98
CA ASN A 185 -9.49 10.21 -33.87
C ASN A 185 -9.05 9.88 -32.43
N TRP A 186 -7.94 9.17 -32.28
CA TRP A 186 -7.35 8.88 -30.97
C TRP A 186 -6.38 9.99 -30.57
N TRP A 187 -6.71 10.74 -29.53
CA TRP A 187 -5.90 11.84 -29.03
C TRP A 187 -4.96 11.39 -27.92
N LEU A 188 -3.74 11.91 -27.95
CA LEU A 188 -2.74 11.79 -26.89
C LEU A 188 -2.62 13.11 -26.14
N GLN A 189 -2.77 13.04 -24.83
CA GLN A 189 -2.58 14.15 -23.90
C GLN A 189 -1.53 13.80 -22.85
N VAL A 190 -0.69 14.79 -22.51
CA VAL A 190 0.39 14.60 -21.55
C VAL A 190 0.47 15.77 -20.55
N GLY A 191 0.82 15.45 -19.30
CA GLY A 191 0.98 16.40 -18.20
C GLY A 191 -0.30 16.66 -17.42
N ASP A 192 -0.17 17.27 -16.24
CA ASP A 192 -1.29 17.53 -15.31
C ASP A 192 -2.44 18.33 -15.93
N ASN A 193 -2.13 19.20 -16.90
CA ASN A 193 -3.12 20.03 -17.60
C ASN A 193 -3.67 19.35 -18.87
N HIS A 194 -3.38 18.07 -19.09
CA HIS A 194 -3.82 17.29 -20.25
C HIS A 194 -3.53 17.99 -21.59
N GLN A 195 -2.28 18.42 -21.79
CA GLN A 195 -1.88 19.15 -23.00
C GLN A 195 -1.96 18.25 -24.22
N ASN A 196 -2.64 18.72 -25.28
CA ASN A 196 -2.82 17.93 -26.51
C ASN A 196 -1.49 17.83 -27.28
N ILE A 197 -0.92 16.62 -27.34
CA ILE A 197 0.35 16.36 -28.02
C ILE A 197 0.12 16.14 -29.52
N GLY A 198 -0.89 15.35 -29.84
CA GLY A 198 -1.24 14.97 -31.20
C GLY A 198 -2.33 13.91 -31.21
N TYR A 199 -2.61 13.36 -32.37
CA TYR A 199 -3.62 12.32 -32.53
C TYR A 199 -3.27 11.33 -33.65
N TRP A 200 -3.80 10.12 -33.54
CA TRP A 200 -3.86 9.16 -34.63
C TRP A 200 -5.20 9.27 -35.35
N PRO A 201 -5.22 9.53 -36.67
CA PRO A 201 -6.45 9.56 -37.44
C PRO A 201 -7.21 8.24 -37.41
N LYS A 202 -8.54 8.29 -37.28
CA LYS A 202 -9.43 7.11 -37.33
C LYS A 202 -9.14 6.22 -38.56
N ALA A 203 -8.88 6.86 -39.71
CA ALA A 203 -8.69 6.20 -41.00
C ALA A 203 -7.48 5.26 -41.07
N LEU A 204 -6.56 5.34 -40.09
CA LEU A 204 -5.45 4.39 -40.00
C LEU A 204 -5.91 2.99 -39.59
N PHE A 205 -7.01 2.89 -38.85
CA PHE A 205 -7.37 1.67 -38.15
C PHE A 205 -8.61 1.01 -38.75
N ARG A 206 -8.67 -0.32 -38.63
CA ARG A 206 -9.89 -1.08 -38.93
C ARG A 206 -10.75 -1.18 -37.69
N SER A 207 -10.35 -2.01 -36.73
CA SER A 207 -11.17 -2.31 -35.55
C SER A 207 -10.98 -1.29 -34.44
N LEU A 208 -9.75 -0.82 -34.22
CA LEU A 208 -9.46 0.27 -33.29
C LEU A 208 -10.11 1.60 -33.72
N SER A 209 -10.64 1.69 -34.95
CA SER A 209 -11.45 2.85 -35.40
C SER A 209 -12.76 2.99 -34.63
N MET A 210 -13.24 1.91 -34.00
CA MET A 210 -14.47 1.88 -33.21
C MET A 210 -14.16 2.05 -31.73
N PHE A 211 -13.38 1.13 -31.15
CA PHE A 211 -12.99 1.07 -29.74
C PHE A 211 -11.82 0.09 -29.56
N ALA A 212 -11.16 0.14 -28.41
CA ALA A 212 -10.22 -0.89 -27.98
C ALA A 212 -10.96 -2.01 -27.23
N THR A 213 -10.46 -3.25 -27.31
CA THR A 213 -11.00 -4.39 -26.55
C THR A 213 -10.09 -4.80 -25.39
N GLU A 214 -8.86 -4.29 -25.37
CA GLU A 214 -7.87 -4.57 -24.35
C GLU A 214 -7.05 -3.30 -24.03
N ILE A 215 -6.79 -3.12 -22.74
CA ILE A 215 -5.90 -2.08 -22.23
C ILE A 215 -4.84 -2.75 -21.37
N LEU A 216 -3.58 -2.38 -21.58
CA LEU A 216 -2.45 -2.83 -20.78
C LEU A 216 -1.65 -1.63 -20.24
N TRP A 217 -1.14 -1.80 -19.03
CA TRP A 217 -0.21 -0.90 -18.36
C TRP A 217 1.00 -1.71 -17.90
N GLY A 218 2.21 -1.30 -18.24
CA GLY A 218 3.38 -1.99 -17.71
C GLY A 218 4.63 -1.75 -18.52
N GLY A 219 5.54 -2.72 -18.47
CA GLY A 219 6.80 -2.66 -19.19
C GLY A 219 7.01 -3.83 -20.15
N GLU A 220 7.81 -3.55 -21.18
CA GLU A 220 8.28 -4.51 -22.17
C GLU A 220 9.77 -4.27 -22.42
N VAL A 221 10.51 -5.37 -22.59
CA VAL A 221 11.91 -5.37 -22.97
C VAL A 221 12.13 -6.23 -24.20
N PHE A 222 13.12 -5.85 -25.00
CA PHE A 222 13.61 -6.61 -26.14
C PHE A 222 15.13 -6.70 -26.12
N THR A 223 15.68 -7.81 -26.61
CA THR A 223 17.11 -7.92 -26.90
C THR A 223 17.39 -8.59 -28.24
N HIS A 224 18.36 -8.05 -28.97
CA HIS A 224 18.88 -8.70 -30.17
C HIS A 224 19.83 -9.87 -29.85
N SER A 225 20.39 -9.95 -28.64
CA SER A 225 21.42 -10.92 -28.27
C SER A 225 21.11 -11.61 -26.94
N ILE A 226 20.49 -12.79 -27.01
CA ILE A 226 20.16 -13.60 -25.83
C ILE A 226 21.38 -13.99 -24.96
N VAL A 227 22.58 -13.98 -25.54
CA VAL A 227 23.85 -14.27 -24.83
C VAL A 227 24.22 -13.16 -23.84
N ARG A 228 23.88 -11.90 -24.16
CA ARG A 228 24.18 -10.74 -23.30
C ARG A 228 23.23 -10.63 -22.11
N GLY A 229 22.08 -11.30 -22.18
CA GLY A 229 20.96 -11.10 -21.27
C GLY A 229 20.05 -9.95 -21.72
N PHE A 230 18.90 -9.87 -21.06
CA PHE A 230 17.87 -8.86 -21.36
C PHE A 230 18.13 -7.57 -20.57
N PRO A 231 17.69 -6.40 -21.07
CA PRO A 231 17.89 -5.13 -20.38
C PRO A 231 17.07 -5.02 -19.09
N GLU A 232 17.40 -4.01 -18.29
CA GLU A 232 16.62 -3.62 -17.12
C GLU A 232 15.22 -3.12 -17.54
N MET A 233 14.21 -3.39 -16.72
CA MET A 233 12.85 -2.87 -16.89
C MET A 233 12.52 -1.91 -15.74
N GLY A 234 11.87 -0.78 -16.05
CA GLY A 234 11.52 0.23 -15.05
C GLY A 234 12.76 0.81 -14.36
N SER A 235 12.91 0.58 -13.06
CA SER A 235 14.05 1.02 -12.26
C SER A 235 15.17 -0.03 -12.15
N GLY A 236 14.96 -1.23 -12.69
CA GLY A 236 15.86 -2.38 -12.50
C GLY A 236 15.81 -3.00 -11.10
N GLN A 237 14.85 -2.62 -10.24
CA GLN A 237 14.65 -3.18 -8.90
C GLN A 237 13.39 -4.06 -8.85
N TYR A 238 13.32 -5.00 -7.93
CA TYR A 238 12.15 -5.86 -7.77
C TYR A 238 11.00 -5.16 -7.06
N VAL A 239 9.75 -5.55 -7.37
CA VAL A 239 8.56 -4.90 -6.81
C VAL A 239 8.41 -5.02 -5.28
N ASN A 240 9.06 -6.00 -4.64
CA ASN A 240 9.06 -6.16 -3.18
C ASN A 240 9.99 -5.17 -2.46
N GLU A 241 10.81 -4.42 -3.19
CA GLU A 241 11.69 -3.38 -2.64
C GLU A 241 10.96 -2.04 -2.39
N GLY A 242 9.67 -1.98 -2.77
CA GLY A 242 8.77 -0.88 -2.43
C GLY A 242 8.77 0.29 -3.43
N PRO A 243 7.79 1.21 -3.31
CA PRO A 243 7.47 2.22 -4.35
C PRO A 243 8.49 3.35 -4.50
N ARG A 244 9.52 3.42 -3.64
CA ARG A 244 10.66 4.37 -3.78
C ARG A 244 11.86 3.74 -4.50
N ARG A 245 11.84 2.43 -4.73
CA ARG A 245 12.92 1.68 -5.39
C ARG A 245 12.43 1.01 -6.67
N ALA A 246 11.25 0.38 -6.62
CA ALA A 246 10.58 -0.18 -7.79
C ALA A 246 9.90 0.92 -8.62
N ALA A 247 9.93 0.78 -9.95
CA ALA A 247 9.14 1.62 -10.83
C ALA A 247 7.64 1.31 -10.68
N TYR A 248 6.79 2.32 -10.88
CA TYR A 248 5.34 2.17 -10.78
C TYR A 248 4.61 2.77 -11.99
N LEU A 249 3.48 2.18 -12.33
CA LEU A 249 2.41 2.90 -13.03
C LEU A 249 1.25 2.97 -12.04
N SER A 250 0.70 4.17 -11.87
CA SER A 250 -0.34 4.42 -10.87
C SER A 250 -1.51 5.16 -11.49
N VAL A 251 -2.62 5.24 -10.74
CA VAL A 251 -3.78 6.02 -11.17
C VAL A 251 -4.30 5.53 -12.53
N PHE A 252 -4.53 4.23 -12.68
CA PHE A 252 -5.07 3.69 -13.91
C PHE A 252 -6.43 4.34 -14.20
N GLN A 253 -6.61 4.76 -15.45
CA GLN A 253 -7.84 5.36 -15.93
C GLN A 253 -8.34 4.56 -17.11
N VAL A 254 -9.63 4.27 -17.14
CA VAL A 254 -10.35 3.67 -18.25
C VAL A 254 -11.49 4.61 -18.64
N ILE A 255 -11.73 4.74 -19.94
CA ILE A 255 -12.85 5.51 -20.49
C ILE A 255 -13.87 4.56 -21.10
N ASP A 256 -15.11 4.62 -20.61
CA ASP A 256 -16.24 3.86 -21.14
C ASP A 256 -16.91 4.54 -22.34
N GLU A 257 -17.98 3.90 -22.84
CA GLU A 257 -18.77 4.38 -23.98
C GLU A 257 -19.42 5.75 -23.77
N SER A 258 -19.75 6.09 -22.53
CA SER A 258 -20.33 7.38 -22.15
C SER A 258 -19.29 8.51 -22.14
N GLY A 259 -18.00 8.18 -22.27
CA GLY A 259 -16.90 9.11 -22.10
C GLY A 259 -16.54 9.38 -20.64
N THR A 260 -16.99 8.53 -19.72
CA THR A 260 -16.71 8.65 -18.29
C THR A 260 -15.38 7.99 -17.95
N ARG A 261 -14.51 8.71 -17.24
CA ARG A 261 -13.25 8.22 -16.67
C ARG A 261 -13.48 7.56 -15.32
N PHE A 262 -12.98 6.34 -15.15
CA PHE A 262 -12.95 5.63 -13.88
C PHE A 262 -11.65 4.85 -13.69
N GLY A 263 -11.31 4.55 -12.44
CA GLY A 263 -10.23 3.62 -12.12
C GLY A 263 -10.75 2.19 -12.08
N PRO A 264 -10.08 1.21 -12.74
CA PRO A 264 -10.52 -0.17 -12.69
C PRO A 264 -10.34 -0.75 -11.28
N LYS A 265 -11.25 -1.62 -10.86
CA LYS A 265 -11.17 -2.35 -9.60
C LYS A 265 -10.21 -3.55 -9.74
N GLN A 266 -9.65 -4.03 -8.63
CA GLN A 266 -8.72 -5.16 -8.62
C GLN A 266 -9.30 -6.43 -9.27
N ASP A 267 -10.59 -6.70 -9.07
CA ASP A 267 -11.27 -7.85 -9.65
C ASP A 267 -11.51 -7.73 -11.16
N GLN A 268 -11.28 -6.55 -11.74
CA GLN A 268 -11.41 -6.24 -13.17
C GLN A 268 -10.06 -6.22 -13.91
N ILE A 269 -8.94 -6.45 -13.22
CA ILE A 269 -7.60 -6.48 -13.81
C ILE A 269 -6.88 -7.79 -13.48
N ASP A 270 -5.98 -8.21 -14.38
CA ASP A 270 -5.09 -9.35 -14.21
C ASP A 270 -3.64 -8.94 -14.52
N SER A 271 -2.68 -9.73 -14.02
CA SER A 271 -1.27 -9.56 -14.36
C SER A 271 -0.86 -10.46 -15.51
N LEU A 272 -0.05 -9.91 -16.40
CA LEU A 272 0.49 -10.59 -17.57
C LEU A 272 2.01 -10.49 -17.54
N VAL A 273 2.68 -11.61 -17.25
CA VAL A 273 4.13 -11.67 -17.04
C VAL A 273 4.74 -12.84 -17.82
N SER A 274 5.68 -12.56 -18.73
CA SER A 274 6.29 -13.59 -19.56
C SER A 274 7.39 -14.39 -18.84
N LYS A 275 8.11 -13.77 -17.89
CA LYS A 275 9.25 -14.38 -17.19
C LYS A 275 9.33 -13.95 -15.73
N ALA A 276 8.44 -14.51 -14.92
CA ALA A 276 8.19 -14.12 -13.51
C ALA A 276 9.42 -14.17 -12.58
N LYS A 277 10.46 -14.94 -12.92
CA LYS A 277 11.72 -14.99 -12.15
C LYS A 277 12.63 -13.78 -12.39
N CYS A 278 12.46 -13.08 -13.51
CA CYS A 278 13.32 -11.96 -13.91
C CYS A 278 12.56 -10.63 -13.88
N TYR A 279 11.29 -10.64 -14.29
CA TYR A 279 10.42 -9.48 -14.30
C TYR A 279 9.16 -9.83 -13.51
N ASN A 280 8.74 -8.95 -12.61
CA ASN A 280 7.53 -9.14 -11.82
C ASN A 280 6.72 -7.85 -11.78
N VAL A 281 5.43 -8.03 -11.51
CA VAL A 281 4.50 -6.94 -11.24
C VAL A 281 3.77 -7.28 -9.95
N SER A 282 3.60 -6.28 -9.09
CA SER A 282 2.66 -6.33 -7.99
C SER A 282 1.64 -5.22 -8.20
N ILE A 283 0.38 -5.53 -7.92
CA ILE A 283 -0.66 -4.51 -7.93
C ILE A 283 -0.79 -4.03 -6.48
N ASP A 284 -0.24 -2.86 -6.20
CA ASP A 284 -0.51 -2.15 -4.95
C ASP A 284 -1.77 -1.31 -5.15
N GLU A 285 -2.85 -1.69 -4.47
CA GLU A 285 -4.11 -0.94 -4.50
C GLU A 285 -3.96 0.47 -3.93
N GLY A 286 -2.84 0.82 -3.28
CA GLY A 286 -2.63 2.15 -2.72
C GLY A 286 -3.72 2.60 -1.72
N GLY A 287 -4.61 1.69 -1.30
CA GLY A 287 -5.79 2.03 -0.54
C GLY A 287 -6.44 0.79 0.08
N GLN A 288 -6.52 0.80 1.39
CA GLN A 288 -7.50 0.06 2.16
C GLN A 288 -8.92 0.51 1.82
N ILE A 289 -9.84 -0.43 1.63
CA ILE A 289 -11.25 -0.13 1.35
C ILE A 289 -12.02 -0.28 2.66
N PHE A 290 -12.67 0.80 3.09
CA PHE A 290 -13.60 0.77 4.21
C PHE A 290 -15.03 0.89 3.70
N ASP A 291 -15.90 0.04 4.22
CA ASP A 291 -17.34 0.16 4.10
C ASP A 291 -17.85 1.11 5.18
N CYS A 292 -18.56 2.16 4.80
CA CYS A 292 -19.23 3.02 5.76
C CYS A 292 -20.54 2.36 6.19
N VAL A 293 -20.54 1.82 7.41
CA VAL A 293 -21.68 1.10 7.99
C VAL A 293 -22.38 1.99 8.99
N ASP A 294 -23.71 2.00 8.96
CA ASP A 294 -24.53 2.65 9.99
C ASP A 294 -24.04 2.25 11.38
N ILE A 295 -23.86 3.24 12.27
CA ILE A 295 -23.28 3.02 13.60
C ILE A 295 -24.07 2.00 14.43
N TYR A 296 -25.38 1.85 14.18
CA TYR A 296 -26.26 0.88 14.85
C TYR A 296 -26.29 -0.49 14.15
N LYS A 297 -25.62 -0.64 13.00
CA LYS A 297 -25.49 -1.89 12.24
C LYS A 297 -24.06 -2.43 12.20
N GLN A 298 -23.14 -1.82 12.96
CA GLN A 298 -21.75 -2.23 13.01
C GLN A 298 -21.58 -3.67 13.57
N PRO A 299 -20.51 -4.39 13.19
CA PRO A 299 -20.32 -5.80 13.55
C PRO A 299 -20.46 -6.09 15.04
N ALA A 300 -19.99 -5.20 15.91
CA ALA A 300 -20.04 -5.36 17.36
C ALA A 300 -21.43 -5.70 17.91
N LEU A 301 -22.48 -5.08 17.38
CA LEU A 301 -23.84 -5.18 17.92
C LEU A 301 -24.54 -6.51 17.57
N SER A 302 -23.92 -7.31 16.70
CA SER A 302 -24.35 -8.70 16.47
C SER A 302 -23.95 -9.65 17.60
N HIS A 303 -23.11 -9.23 18.55
CA HIS A 303 -22.74 -10.06 19.69
C HIS A 303 -23.96 -10.31 20.59
N PRO A 304 -24.22 -11.55 21.05
CA PRO A 304 -25.38 -11.87 21.89
C PRO A 304 -25.50 -11.01 23.15
N ALA A 305 -24.36 -10.72 23.80
CA ALA A 305 -24.33 -9.85 24.99
C ALA A 305 -24.64 -8.37 24.71
N LEU A 306 -24.70 -7.94 23.44
CA LEU A 306 -24.82 -6.53 23.03
C LEU A 306 -26.13 -6.21 22.31
N LYS A 307 -27.12 -7.11 22.28
CA LYS A 307 -28.40 -6.96 21.54
C LYS A 307 -29.18 -5.68 21.85
N ASN A 308 -29.00 -5.09 23.03
CA ASN A 308 -29.64 -3.83 23.47
C ASN A 308 -28.62 -2.80 23.94
N HIS A 309 -27.37 -2.92 23.50
CA HIS A 309 -26.29 -2.06 23.96
C HIS A 309 -26.52 -0.61 23.52
N LYS A 310 -26.54 0.33 24.46
CA LYS A 310 -26.59 1.76 24.15
C LYS A 310 -25.19 2.26 23.79
N ILE A 311 -25.04 2.72 22.55
CA ILE A 311 -23.75 3.23 22.06
C ILE A 311 -23.31 4.45 22.87
N GLN A 312 -22.10 4.40 23.39
CA GLN A 312 -21.45 5.49 24.11
C GLN A 312 -20.53 6.23 23.12
N MET A 313 -20.86 7.49 22.78
CA MET A 313 -20.07 8.25 21.78
C MET A 313 -18.73 8.79 22.32
N ARG A 314 -18.59 8.91 23.64
CA ARG A 314 -17.38 9.37 24.33
C ARG A 314 -17.30 8.82 25.76
N PRO A 315 -16.11 8.60 26.33
CA PRO A 315 -15.97 8.22 27.74
C PRO A 315 -16.60 9.28 28.66
N THR A 316 -17.16 8.84 29.79
CA THR A 316 -17.77 9.76 30.78
C THR A 316 -16.74 10.48 31.62
N SER A 317 -15.56 9.87 31.80
CA SER A 317 -14.42 10.48 32.46
C SER A 317 -13.16 10.33 31.63
N GLN A 318 -12.38 11.41 31.53
CA GLN A 318 -11.08 11.37 30.87
C GLN A 318 -9.97 10.95 31.86
N PRO A 319 -8.93 10.26 31.40
CA PRO A 319 -7.73 9.98 32.18
C PRO A 319 -7.10 11.26 32.75
N LYS A 320 -6.58 11.18 33.98
CA LYS A 320 -5.88 12.29 34.67
C LYS A 320 -4.36 12.12 34.53
N GLY A 321 -3.63 13.23 34.59
CA GLY A 321 -2.16 13.28 34.56
C GLY A 321 -1.60 13.94 33.30
N SER A 322 -0.38 14.48 33.39
CA SER A 322 0.27 15.22 32.30
C SER A 322 0.77 14.29 31.20
N GLU A 323 0.66 14.74 29.95
CA GLU A 323 1.41 14.17 28.83
C GLU A 323 2.91 14.19 29.15
N ARG A 324 3.56 13.03 29.09
CA ARG A 324 5.01 12.96 29.07
C ARG A 324 5.43 13.12 27.62
N SER A 325 6.22 14.16 27.34
CA SER A 325 6.75 14.43 26.01
C SER A 325 7.67 13.31 25.55
N MET A 326 7.57 12.93 24.28
CA MET A 326 8.52 12.02 23.63
C MET A 326 9.97 12.53 23.75
N PRO A 327 10.97 11.63 23.75
CA PRO A 327 12.35 11.99 23.45
C PRO A 327 12.46 12.67 22.07
N ASN A 328 13.32 13.69 21.96
CA ASN A 328 13.55 14.44 20.72
C ASN A 328 13.84 13.49 19.53
N ASN A 329 13.21 13.75 18.36
CA ASN A 329 13.43 13.16 17.02
C ASN A 329 12.45 12.07 16.51
N SER A 330 11.31 11.83 17.15
CA SER A 330 10.24 10.99 16.57
C SER A 330 8.98 11.81 16.24
N LYS A 331 8.19 11.34 15.27
CA LYS A 331 6.93 11.97 14.84
C LYS A 331 5.73 11.08 15.16
N SER A 332 4.70 11.66 15.75
CA SER A 332 3.43 10.96 15.94
C SER A 332 2.72 10.76 14.62
N ILE A 333 2.03 9.63 14.47
CA ILE A 333 1.22 9.34 13.29
C ILE A 333 -0.14 10.03 13.45
N GLU A 334 -0.35 11.10 12.67
CA GLU A 334 -1.61 11.83 12.63
C GLU A 334 -2.72 11.01 11.95
N ILE A 335 -3.91 11.00 12.56
CA ILE A 335 -5.12 10.49 11.91
C ILE A 335 -5.64 11.56 10.94
N LYS A 336 -5.58 11.29 9.63
CA LYS A 336 -6.10 12.18 8.57
C LYS A 336 -7.13 11.48 7.70
N GLY A 337 -8.18 12.20 7.30
CA GLY A 337 -9.15 11.75 6.29
C GLY A 337 -10.52 12.39 6.47
N THR A 338 -11.27 12.49 5.35
CA THR A 338 -12.67 12.96 5.36
C THR A 338 -13.62 11.99 6.06
N GLY A 339 -13.18 10.74 6.27
CA GLY A 339 -13.92 9.71 7.00
C GLY A 339 -15.21 9.29 6.33
N CYS A 340 -16.01 8.55 7.09
CA CYS A 340 -17.35 8.14 6.71
C CYS A 340 -18.40 9.23 6.99
N PRO A 341 -19.52 9.26 6.25
CA PRO A 341 -20.63 10.18 6.48
C PRO A 341 -21.16 10.14 7.92
N GLU A 342 -21.86 11.20 8.32
CA GLU A 342 -22.49 11.25 9.64
C GLU A 342 -23.47 10.09 9.85
N GLY A 343 -23.46 9.54 11.08
CA GLY A 343 -24.23 8.33 11.42
C GLY A 343 -23.58 7.01 11.00
N THR A 344 -22.41 7.04 10.34
CA THR A 344 -21.71 5.82 9.90
C THR A 344 -20.27 5.73 10.42
N VAL A 345 -19.72 4.52 10.44
CA VAL A 345 -18.35 4.20 10.83
C VAL A 345 -17.65 3.33 9.78
N PRO A 346 -16.34 3.53 9.55
CA PRO A 346 -15.57 2.73 8.60
C PRO A 346 -15.32 1.31 9.12
N VAL A 347 -15.64 0.29 8.32
CA VAL A 347 -15.34 -1.12 8.58
C VAL A 347 -14.46 -1.67 7.46
N LEU A 348 -13.29 -2.22 7.78
CA LEU A 348 -12.35 -2.70 6.76
C LEU A 348 -12.99 -3.84 5.96
N ARG A 349 -13.04 -3.67 4.64
CA ARG A 349 -13.50 -4.73 3.74
C ARG A 349 -12.42 -5.81 3.65
N ARG A 350 -12.70 -6.98 4.23
CA ARG A 350 -11.78 -8.11 4.22
C ARG A 350 -11.68 -8.74 2.83
N LYS A 351 -10.44 -9.00 2.40
CA LYS A 351 -10.14 -9.72 1.15
C LYS A 351 -10.20 -11.24 1.32
N THR A 352 -9.99 -11.74 2.53
CA THR A 352 -9.99 -13.17 2.85
C THR A 352 -11.11 -13.52 3.83
N ARG A 353 -11.62 -14.75 3.71
CA ARG A 353 -12.59 -15.33 4.67
C ARG A 353 -11.90 -16.14 5.78
N GLU A 354 -10.56 -16.15 5.81
CA GLU A 354 -9.82 -16.88 6.85
C GLU A 354 -10.18 -16.31 8.22
N ALA A 355 -10.42 -17.21 9.19
CA ALA A 355 -10.89 -16.85 10.51
C ALA A 355 -9.80 -16.03 11.23
N GLY A 356 -10.16 -14.87 11.78
CA GLY A 356 -9.28 -14.07 12.64
C GLY A 356 -8.97 -14.73 14.00
N ASN A 357 -9.27 -16.02 14.15
CA ASN A 357 -9.09 -16.83 15.34
C ASN A 357 -8.01 -17.86 15.03
N GLU A 358 -6.74 -17.44 15.01
CA GLU A 358 -5.64 -18.39 14.99
C GLU A 358 -5.45 -18.93 16.42
N VAL A 359 -6.09 -20.06 16.72
CA VAL A 359 -5.75 -20.89 17.89
C VAL A 359 -4.53 -21.72 17.48
N GLY A 360 -3.34 -21.14 17.64
CA GLY A 360 -2.08 -21.79 17.33
C GLY A 360 -1.60 -22.73 18.44
N VAL A 361 -0.70 -23.64 18.08
CA VAL A 361 0.07 -24.44 19.05
C VAL A 361 0.98 -23.50 19.85
N PHE A 362 0.96 -23.57 21.19
CA PHE A 362 1.67 -22.64 22.10
C PHE A 362 3.14 -22.43 21.75
N ASP A 363 3.86 -23.47 21.31
CA ASP A 363 5.28 -23.39 20.94
C ASP A 363 5.60 -22.51 19.73
N ARG A 364 4.58 -21.98 19.06
CA ARG A 364 4.72 -21.14 17.87
C ARG A 364 4.57 -19.65 18.15
N TYR A 365 4.29 -19.26 19.39
CA TYR A 365 4.23 -17.87 19.82
C TYR A 365 5.50 -17.51 20.55
N HIS A 366 6.13 -16.41 20.16
CA HIS A 366 7.30 -15.89 20.83
C HIS A 366 7.13 -14.43 21.22
N TYR A 367 7.49 -14.15 22.47
CA TYR A 367 7.31 -12.85 23.09
C TYR A 367 8.65 -12.21 23.40
N ALA A 368 8.70 -10.90 23.22
CA ALA A 368 9.76 -10.03 23.73
C ALA A 368 9.07 -8.78 24.31
N VAL A 369 8.73 -8.85 25.58
CA VAL A 369 7.89 -7.84 26.26
C VAL A 369 8.52 -7.35 27.57
N VAL A 370 8.09 -6.18 28.00
CA VAL A 370 8.19 -5.69 29.36
C VAL A 370 6.81 -5.78 29.99
N GLN A 371 6.72 -6.27 31.23
CA GLN A 371 5.47 -6.43 31.95
C GLN A 371 5.56 -5.91 33.38
N MET A 372 4.41 -5.56 33.96
CA MET A 372 4.30 -5.29 35.39
C MET A 372 4.52 -6.59 36.17
N LYS A 373 5.40 -6.57 37.18
CA LYS A 373 5.59 -7.72 38.06
C LYS A 373 4.28 -8.11 38.71
N LYS A 374 3.98 -9.41 38.69
CA LYS A 374 2.76 -9.96 39.28
C LYS A 374 2.76 -9.75 40.80
N GLN A 375 1.76 -9.03 41.32
CA GLN A 375 1.52 -8.85 42.75
C GLN A 375 0.07 -9.25 43.06
N PRO A 376 -0.21 -9.81 44.27
CA PRO A 376 -1.55 -10.29 44.63
C PRO A 376 -2.67 -9.24 44.51
N ASN A 377 -2.34 -7.95 44.68
CA ASN A 377 -3.29 -6.84 44.71
C ASN A 377 -3.19 -5.93 43.49
N ASN A 378 -2.56 -6.39 42.40
CA ASN A 378 -2.48 -5.61 41.16
C ASN A 378 -3.89 -5.36 40.61
N ASN A 379 -4.23 -4.08 40.46
CA ASN A 379 -5.45 -3.64 39.82
C ASN A 379 -5.11 -2.43 38.94
N PHE A 380 -5.20 -2.64 37.64
CA PHE A 380 -4.95 -1.62 36.63
C PHE A 380 -6.25 -1.30 35.90
N TYR A 381 -6.51 -0.01 35.74
CA TYR A 381 -7.71 0.53 35.07
C TYR A 381 -7.37 1.12 33.70
N GLY A 382 -6.15 0.88 33.23
CA GLY A 382 -5.68 1.32 31.93
C GLY A 382 -4.18 1.14 31.77
N ALA A 383 -3.76 1.13 30.52
CA ALA A 383 -2.36 1.10 30.11
C ALA A 383 -2.20 1.82 28.78
N GLY A 384 -1.05 2.43 28.58
CA GLY A 384 -0.72 3.07 27.32
C GLY A 384 0.78 3.09 27.06
N GLY A 385 1.15 3.56 25.88
CA GLY A 385 2.53 3.67 25.46
C GLY A 385 2.64 4.14 24.02
N TYR A 386 3.86 4.52 23.64
CA TYR A 386 4.19 5.04 22.34
C TYR A 386 4.93 3.94 21.61
N ILE A 387 4.26 3.34 20.63
CA ILE A 387 4.76 2.18 19.88
C ILE A 387 5.51 2.68 18.66
N ASN A 388 6.81 2.43 18.59
CA ASN A 388 7.59 2.72 17.40
C ASN A 388 7.19 1.79 16.25
N VAL A 389 6.93 2.36 15.07
CA VAL A 389 6.30 1.64 13.97
C VAL A 389 7.31 1.27 12.91
N TYR A 390 7.45 -0.02 12.60
CA TYR A 390 8.24 -0.56 11.50
C TYR A 390 7.37 -1.49 10.62
N ASN A 391 7.91 -1.93 9.49
CA ASN A 391 7.30 -2.91 8.59
C ASN A 391 8.11 -4.22 8.55
N PRO A 392 8.12 -5.00 9.65
CA PRO A 392 8.87 -6.25 9.73
C PRO A 392 8.39 -7.27 8.69
N LYS A 393 9.32 -8.09 8.19
CA LYS A 393 8.98 -9.14 7.23
C LYS A 393 8.28 -10.30 7.92
N ALA A 394 7.09 -10.62 7.41
CA ALA A 394 6.32 -11.81 7.76
C ALA A 394 5.96 -12.57 6.49
N SER A 395 6.05 -13.91 6.54
CA SER A 395 5.60 -14.75 5.42
C SER A 395 4.10 -15.02 5.51
N ARG A 396 3.53 -15.58 4.44
CA ARG A 396 2.15 -16.06 4.47
C ARG A 396 1.98 -17.14 5.54
N GLY A 397 1.08 -16.91 6.48
CA GLY A 397 0.83 -17.79 7.64
C GLY A 397 1.59 -17.38 8.90
N ASP A 398 2.37 -16.32 8.84
CA ASP A 398 3.00 -15.71 10.01
C ASP A 398 2.24 -14.44 10.39
N PHE A 399 2.44 -14.00 11.63
CA PHE A 399 2.15 -12.63 12.01
C PHE A 399 3.19 -12.12 13.01
N THR A 400 3.34 -10.81 13.08
CA THR A 400 4.20 -10.12 14.05
C THR A 400 3.52 -8.83 14.46
N LYS A 401 3.55 -8.51 15.75
CA LYS A 401 2.88 -7.33 16.31
C LYS A 401 3.71 -6.65 17.38
N GLY A 402 3.47 -5.35 17.54
CA GLY A 402 3.84 -4.54 18.69
C GLY A 402 2.57 -4.07 19.38
N MET A 403 2.42 -4.35 20.68
CA MET A 403 1.14 -4.18 21.38
C MET A 403 1.28 -3.58 22.79
N VAL A 404 0.21 -2.90 23.22
CA VAL A 404 -0.17 -2.71 24.62
C VAL A 404 -1.20 -3.79 24.96
N TRP A 405 -0.97 -4.53 26.04
CA TRP A 405 -1.78 -5.68 26.44
C TRP A 405 -2.25 -5.53 27.89
N LEU A 406 -3.55 -5.76 28.14
CA LEU A 406 -4.11 -5.87 29.49
C LEU A 406 -4.84 -7.21 29.63
N GLN A 407 -4.63 -7.91 30.74
CA GLN A 407 -5.35 -9.15 31.03
C GLN A 407 -5.70 -9.34 32.50
N THR A 408 -6.66 -10.24 32.71
CA THR A 408 -6.96 -10.84 34.01
C THR A 408 -7.11 -12.34 33.86
N GLU A 409 -6.39 -13.07 34.71
CA GLU A 409 -6.52 -14.53 34.85
C GLU A 409 -7.55 -14.86 35.91
N GLU A 410 -8.46 -15.78 35.61
CA GLU A 410 -9.42 -16.31 36.58
C GLU A 410 -8.94 -17.62 37.21
N LYS A 411 -9.43 -17.92 38.42
CA LYS A 411 -9.21 -19.22 39.05
C LYS A 411 -10.01 -20.29 38.31
N GLY A 412 -9.36 -20.99 37.38
CA GLY A 412 -9.89 -22.15 36.66
C GLY A 412 -9.34 -22.26 35.23
N PRO A 413 -9.42 -23.42 34.55
CA PRO A 413 -8.85 -23.60 33.22
C PRO A 413 -9.81 -23.18 32.09
N PRO A 414 -9.32 -22.49 31.03
CA PRO A 414 -8.49 -21.30 31.06
C PRO A 414 -9.35 -20.10 30.65
N TYR A 415 -9.90 -19.38 31.63
CA TYR A 415 -10.67 -18.16 31.37
C TYR A 415 -9.76 -16.95 31.52
N ILE A 416 -8.95 -16.68 30.48
CA ILE A 416 -8.19 -15.43 30.38
C ILE A 416 -9.04 -14.42 29.64
N ASN A 417 -9.32 -13.30 30.29
CA ASN A 417 -9.89 -12.13 29.63
C ASN A 417 -8.72 -11.21 29.25
N PHE A 418 -8.61 -10.84 27.98
CA PHE A 418 -7.63 -9.84 27.58
C PHE A 418 -8.15 -8.89 26.50
N ILE A 419 -7.54 -7.72 26.46
CA ILE A 419 -7.67 -6.73 25.40
C ILE A 419 -6.27 -6.24 25.01
N GLN A 420 -6.07 -5.97 23.74
CA GLN A 420 -4.81 -5.39 23.25
C GLN A 420 -5.04 -4.57 21.98
N ALA A 421 -4.15 -3.61 21.76
CA ALA A 421 -4.11 -2.80 20.56
C ALA A 421 -2.68 -2.40 20.24
N GLY A 422 -2.41 -2.12 18.98
CA GLY A 422 -1.09 -1.69 18.52
C GLY A 422 -0.93 -1.84 17.02
N THR A 423 0.26 -2.26 16.58
CA THR A 423 0.60 -2.43 15.17
C THR A 423 0.90 -3.88 14.82
N MET A 424 0.53 -4.34 13.64
CA MET A 424 0.69 -5.72 13.20
C MET A 424 0.97 -5.83 11.70
N VAL A 425 1.78 -6.83 11.32
CA VAL A 425 1.86 -7.36 9.95
C VAL A 425 1.28 -8.77 9.96
N HIS A 426 0.23 -9.01 9.19
CA HIS A 426 -0.41 -10.32 9.07
C HIS A 426 -0.87 -10.59 7.62
N PRO A 427 -0.01 -11.22 6.79
CA PRO A 427 -0.23 -11.32 5.35
C PRO A 427 -1.52 -12.03 4.93
N ILE A 428 -1.91 -13.07 5.67
CA ILE A 428 -3.13 -13.83 5.38
C ILE A 428 -4.39 -13.02 5.71
N PHE A 429 -4.39 -12.37 6.88
CA PHE A 429 -5.57 -11.68 7.38
C PHE A 429 -5.87 -10.41 6.57
N TYR A 430 -4.83 -9.64 6.24
CA TYR A 430 -5.00 -8.38 5.49
C TYR A 430 -4.87 -8.52 3.97
N GLY A 431 -4.28 -9.62 3.48
CA GLY A 431 -4.00 -9.83 2.06
C GLY A 431 -2.83 -9.00 1.53
N ASP A 432 -2.03 -8.38 2.42
CA ASP A 432 -0.80 -7.66 2.10
C ASP A 432 0.21 -7.72 3.26
N ASN A 433 1.46 -7.29 3.00
CA ASN A 433 2.54 -7.28 3.99
C ASN A 433 2.76 -5.88 4.61
N ARG A 434 1.69 -5.07 4.72
CA ARG A 434 1.79 -3.73 5.30
C ARG A 434 1.48 -3.76 6.79
N THR A 435 2.23 -3.00 7.57
CA THR A 435 1.90 -2.74 8.97
C THR A 435 0.60 -1.98 9.06
N ARG A 436 -0.30 -2.51 9.88
CA ARG A 436 -1.62 -1.95 10.15
C ARG A 436 -1.83 -1.79 11.64
N PHE A 437 -2.64 -0.82 12.02
CA PHE A 437 -3.17 -0.73 13.36
C PHE A 437 -4.15 -1.87 13.59
N PHE A 438 -4.05 -2.57 14.71
CA PHE A 438 -4.93 -3.71 15.01
C PHE A 438 -5.50 -3.61 16.42
N THR A 439 -6.60 -4.33 16.62
CA THR A 439 -7.16 -4.60 17.95
C THR A 439 -7.42 -6.09 18.11
N GLU A 440 -7.33 -6.61 19.33
CA GLU A 440 -7.72 -7.99 19.65
C GLU A 440 -8.29 -8.05 21.06
N TRP A 441 -9.27 -8.92 21.28
CA TRP A 441 -9.84 -9.15 22.60
C TRP A 441 -10.35 -10.58 22.73
N THR A 442 -10.53 -11.07 23.94
CA THR A 442 -11.26 -12.32 24.26
C THR A 442 -11.76 -12.28 25.70
N ALA A 443 -12.86 -12.98 25.96
CA ALA A 443 -13.40 -13.24 27.29
C ALA A 443 -13.06 -14.65 27.80
N ASP A 444 -12.48 -15.51 26.96
CA ASP A 444 -12.31 -16.93 27.25
C ASP A 444 -11.07 -17.51 26.56
N HIS A 445 -9.96 -16.77 26.58
CA HIS A 445 -8.68 -17.25 26.03
C HIS A 445 -8.77 -17.81 24.59
N LYS A 446 -9.55 -17.16 23.73
CA LYS A 446 -9.78 -17.57 22.33
C LYS A 446 -10.48 -18.92 22.16
N HIS A 447 -11.20 -19.41 23.17
CA HIS A 447 -11.98 -20.64 23.07
C HIS A 447 -13.22 -20.47 22.17
N THR A 448 -14.09 -19.52 22.51
CA THR A 448 -15.31 -19.19 21.74
C THR A 448 -15.35 -17.73 21.32
N THR A 449 -14.65 -16.85 22.03
CA THR A 449 -14.60 -15.42 21.74
C THR A 449 -13.21 -14.98 21.31
N GLY A 450 -13.15 -13.96 20.46
CA GLY A 450 -11.92 -13.23 20.19
C GLY A 450 -11.32 -13.49 18.83
N CYS A 451 -10.93 -12.39 18.19
CA CYS A 451 -10.38 -12.32 16.86
C CYS A 451 -9.65 -10.99 16.69
N PHE A 452 -8.93 -10.85 15.57
CA PHE A 452 -8.40 -9.55 15.16
C PHE A 452 -9.49 -8.60 14.62
N ASP A 453 -9.33 -7.32 14.93
CA ASP A 453 -10.12 -6.20 14.46
C ASP A 453 -11.63 -6.39 14.64
N LEU A 454 -12.40 -6.09 13.60
CA LEU A 454 -13.85 -6.25 13.53
C LEU A 454 -14.25 -7.57 12.88
N ALA A 455 -13.35 -8.56 12.81
CA ALA A 455 -13.63 -9.86 12.19
C ALA A 455 -14.69 -10.66 12.95
N CYS A 456 -14.88 -10.34 14.23
CA CYS A 456 -15.87 -10.89 15.13
C CYS A 456 -16.51 -9.76 15.97
N PRO A 457 -17.73 -9.97 16.46
CA PRO A 457 -18.48 -8.94 17.19
C PRO A 457 -17.89 -8.67 18.58
N GLY A 458 -17.54 -7.42 18.92
CA GLY A 458 -17.22 -7.04 20.31
C GLY A 458 -16.68 -5.63 20.48
N PHE A 459 -15.87 -5.13 19.55
CA PHE A 459 -15.35 -3.76 19.61
C PHE A 459 -16.33 -2.76 18.99
N VAL A 460 -16.92 -1.89 19.80
CA VAL A 460 -17.83 -0.84 19.34
C VAL A 460 -17.02 0.36 18.86
N GLN A 461 -17.02 0.60 17.55
CA GLN A 461 -16.35 1.72 16.92
C GLN A 461 -17.23 2.96 16.89
N VAL A 462 -16.62 4.13 17.11
CA VAL A 462 -17.30 5.44 17.07
C VAL A 462 -16.57 6.48 16.21
N HIS A 463 -15.29 6.25 15.89
CA HIS A 463 -14.50 7.18 15.11
C HIS A 463 -14.84 7.10 13.61
N LYS A 464 -15.00 8.25 12.96
CA LYS A 464 -15.45 8.36 11.56
C LYS A 464 -14.34 8.17 10.53
N SER A 465 -13.09 8.43 10.90
CA SER A 465 -11.96 8.47 9.95
C SER A 465 -10.85 7.45 10.23
N PHE A 466 -11.00 6.65 11.30
CA PHE A 466 -9.98 5.70 11.76
C PHE A 466 -10.66 4.47 12.34
N ALA A 467 -10.09 3.31 12.09
CA ALA A 467 -10.62 2.01 12.46
C ALA A 467 -9.47 1.01 12.65
N PRO A 468 -9.70 -0.09 13.40
CA PRO A 468 -8.85 -1.28 13.31
C PRO A 468 -8.69 -1.74 11.86
N GLY A 469 -7.49 -2.20 11.52
CA GLY A 469 -7.07 -2.57 10.18
C GLY A 469 -6.50 -1.41 9.35
N HIS A 470 -6.44 -0.17 9.87
CA HIS A 470 -5.85 0.95 9.15
C HIS A 470 -4.37 0.76 8.83
N ILE A 471 -3.94 0.98 7.59
CA ILE A 471 -2.54 1.02 7.17
C ILE A 471 -1.82 2.15 7.92
N CYS A 472 -0.66 1.83 8.47
CA CYS A 472 0.27 2.81 9.03
C CYS A 472 0.98 3.53 7.87
N GLU A 473 0.47 4.68 7.43
CA GLU A 473 1.02 5.42 6.26
C GLU A 473 2.50 5.82 6.44
N HIS A 474 2.92 6.04 7.68
CA HIS A 474 4.30 6.38 8.03
C HIS A 474 4.92 5.26 8.85
N ILE A 475 6.10 4.80 8.42
CA ILE A 475 6.91 3.79 9.10
C ILE A 475 8.31 4.35 9.35
N SER A 476 8.93 3.90 10.43
CA SER A 476 10.28 4.26 10.81
C SER A 476 11.30 3.67 9.83
N VAL A 477 12.42 4.37 9.68
CA VAL A 477 13.54 3.98 8.82
C VAL A 477 14.78 3.86 9.68
N ILE A 478 15.54 2.78 9.52
CA ILE A 478 16.80 2.54 10.22
C ILE A 478 17.74 3.74 10.01
N GLU A 479 18.30 4.28 11.10
CA GLU A 479 19.13 5.50 11.10
C GLU A 479 18.45 6.76 10.52
N GLY A 480 17.14 6.69 10.24
CA GLY A 480 16.34 7.72 9.59
C GLY A 480 15.20 8.24 10.46
N PRO A 481 14.16 8.83 9.84
CA PRO A 481 12.98 9.31 10.55
C PRO A 481 12.29 8.20 11.34
N GLN A 482 11.91 8.51 12.58
CA GLN A 482 11.21 7.60 13.48
C GLN A 482 9.76 8.04 13.63
N TYR A 483 8.83 7.07 13.58
CA TYR A 483 7.40 7.30 13.76
C TYR A 483 6.84 6.43 14.88
N HIS A 484 5.81 6.93 15.56
CA HIS A 484 5.15 6.17 16.63
C HIS A 484 3.62 6.31 16.57
N TYR A 485 2.93 5.28 17.07
CA TYR A 485 1.54 5.36 17.48
C TYR A 485 1.45 5.55 18.98
N VAL A 486 0.69 6.54 19.41
CA VAL A 486 0.20 6.60 20.80
C VAL A 486 -0.98 5.65 20.92
N VAL A 487 -0.92 4.74 21.89
CA VAL A 487 -2.02 3.83 22.24
C VAL A 487 -2.33 4.01 23.71
N LEU A 488 -3.61 4.20 24.04
CA LEU A 488 -4.10 4.23 25.40
C LEU A 488 -5.39 3.42 25.50
N ILE A 489 -5.38 2.40 26.34
CA ILE A 489 -6.55 1.62 26.70
C ILE A 489 -6.91 1.97 28.14
N HIS A 490 -8.13 2.40 28.41
CA HIS A 490 -8.56 2.77 29.77
C HIS A 490 -10.02 2.40 30.04
N GLN A 491 -10.33 2.08 31.29
CA GLN A 491 -11.69 1.76 31.70
C GLN A 491 -12.43 3.05 32.09
N ASP A 492 -13.58 3.29 31.47
CA ASP A 492 -14.45 4.40 31.82
C ASP A 492 -15.14 4.15 33.16
N ARG A 493 -14.84 4.98 34.16
CA ARG A 493 -15.22 4.73 35.57
C ARG A 493 -16.72 4.65 35.84
N THR A 494 -17.55 5.31 35.04
CA THR A 494 -19.01 5.26 35.23
C THR A 494 -19.65 4.05 34.55
N THR A 495 -19.17 3.67 33.36
CA THR A 495 -19.81 2.61 32.57
C THR A 495 -19.09 1.26 32.68
N GLY A 496 -17.81 1.27 33.04
CA GLY A 496 -16.90 0.12 33.03
C GLY A 496 -16.46 -0.32 31.63
N ASN A 497 -16.82 0.43 30.58
CA ASN A 497 -16.39 0.13 29.22
C ASN A 497 -14.90 0.44 29.03
N TRP A 498 -14.18 -0.43 28.34
CA TRP A 498 -12.76 -0.22 28.03
C TRP A 498 -12.60 0.57 26.74
N TRP A 499 -12.20 1.83 26.85
CA TRP A 499 -11.99 2.75 25.75
C TRP A 499 -10.59 2.62 25.15
N LEU A 500 -10.52 2.71 23.82
CA LEU A 500 -9.30 2.84 23.05
C LEU A 500 -9.16 4.27 22.52
N GLN A 501 -8.05 4.90 22.88
CA GLN A 501 -7.60 6.20 22.38
C GLN A 501 -6.28 6.06 21.64
N VAL A 502 -6.12 6.84 20.57
CA VAL A 502 -4.90 6.86 19.77
C VAL A 502 -4.50 8.29 19.39
N ALA A 503 -3.29 8.44 18.84
CA ALA A 503 -2.66 9.72 18.49
C ALA A 503 -2.39 10.63 19.71
N ASP A 504 -1.57 11.67 19.49
CA ASP A 504 -1.13 12.59 20.55
C ASP A 504 -2.31 13.34 21.17
N ASP A 505 -3.34 13.64 20.38
CA ASP A 505 -4.56 14.32 20.82
C ASP A 505 -5.62 13.37 21.42
N HIS A 506 -5.26 12.11 21.68
CA HIS A 506 -6.10 11.13 22.38
C HIS A 506 -7.48 10.92 21.75
N GLN A 507 -7.53 10.80 20.42
CA GLN A 507 -8.77 10.56 19.68
C GLN A 507 -9.42 9.24 20.08
N ASN A 508 -10.70 9.29 20.44
CA ASN A 508 -11.48 8.11 20.81
C ASN A 508 -11.80 7.28 19.56
N VAL A 509 -11.26 6.06 19.48
CA VAL A 509 -11.50 5.14 18.37
C VAL A 509 -12.82 4.38 18.57
N GLY A 510 -12.98 3.83 19.77
CA GLY A 510 -14.05 2.92 20.14
C GLY A 510 -13.81 2.30 21.51
N TYR A 511 -14.59 1.29 21.87
CA TYR A 511 -14.49 0.64 23.17
C TYR A 511 -14.97 -0.82 23.14
N TRP A 512 -14.48 -1.60 24.10
CA TRP A 512 -15.02 -2.92 24.42
C TRP A 512 -16.02 -2.77 25.59
N PRO A 513 -17.32 -3.11 25.40
CA PRO A 513 -18.30 -3.03 26.47
C PRO A 513 -17.95 -3.93 27.66
N LYS A 514 -18.22 -3.47 28.89
CA LYS A 514 -18.04 -4.26 30.12
C LYS A 514 -18.74 -5.62 30.05
N ALA A 515 -19.92 -5.66 29.41
CA ALA A 515 -20.77 -6.84 29.29
C ALA A 515 -20.13 -8.01 28.51
N LEU A 516 -19.01 -7.78 27.81
CA LEU A 516 -18.25 -8.85 27.17
C LEU A 516 -17.43 -9.68 28.16
N PHE A 517 -17.07 -9.11 29.31
CA PHE A 517 -16.04 -9.65 30.18
C PHE A 517 -16.60 -10.14 31.50
N THR A 518 -15.90 -11.10 32.10
CA THR A 518 -16.17 -11.63 33.44
C THR A 518 -15.28 -10.92 34.45
N SER A 519 -13.97 -11.15 34.42
CA SER A 519 -13.00 -10.58 35.36
C SER A 519 -12.48 -9.21 34.94
N LEU A 520 -12.18 -9.02 33.64
CA LEU A 520 -11.76 -7.73 33.09
C LEU A 520 -12.87 -6.67 33.17
N SER A 521 -14.10 -7.07 33.50
CA SER A 521 -15.21 -6.17 33.81
C SER A 521 -14.97 -5.31 35.08
N ARG A 522 -13.99 -5.68 35.91
CA ARG A 522 -13.60 -4.99 37.14
C ARG A 522 -12.29 -4.22 36.96
N SER A 523 -11.22 -4.93 36.65
CA SER A 523 -9.87 -4.39 36.49
C SER A 523 -9.00 -5.39 35.71
N ALA A 524 -7.88 -4.91 35.18
CA ALA A 524 -6.79 -5.76 34.70
C ALA A 524 -5.85 -6.09 35.87
N THR A 525 -5.36 -7.33 35.96
CA THR A 525 -4.35 -7.71 36.98
C THR A 525 -2.94 -7.76 36.41
N GLU A 526 -2.80 -7.80 35.09
CA GLU A 526 -1.53 -7.86 34.38
C GLU A 526 -1.53 -6.92 33.17
N VAL A 527 -0.39 -6.29 32.94
CA VAL A 527 -0.15 -5.36 31.85
C VAL A 527 1.21 -5.63 31.24
N ALA A 528 1.28 -5.67 29.92
CA ALA A 528 2.51 -5.85 29.17
C ALA A 528 2.58 -4.94 27.92
N TRP A 529 3.81 -4.65 27.51
CA TRP A 529 4.16 -3.88 26.32
C TRP A 529 5.27 -4.62 25.58
N GLY A 530 5.21 -4.69 24.25
CA GLY A 530 6.33 -5.19 23.45
C GLY A 530 5.87 -5.94 22.22
N GLY A 531 6.60 -6.99 21.85
CA GLY A 531 6.36 -7.72 20.62
C GLY A 531 5.91 -9.17 20.82
N GLU A 532 5.11 -9.63 19.86
CA GLU A 532 4.71 -11.04 19.71
C GLU A 532 4.89 -11.45 18.24
N ALA A 533 5.52 -12.60 18.04
CA ALA A 533 5.75 -13.21 16.73
C ALA A 533 5.13 -14.61 16.70
N TYR A 534 4.47 -14.94 15.59
CA TYR A 534 3.85 -16.24 15.36
C TYR A 534 4.20 -16.75 13.96
N THR A 535 4.40 -18.07 13.85
CA THR A 535 4.46 -18.75 12.56
C THR A 535 3.58 -19.99 12.54
N ARG A 536 2.84 -20.18 11.45
CA ARG A 536 2.16 -21.45 11.16
C ARG A 536 3.11 -22.50 10.59
N SER A 537 4.31 -22.11 10.17
CA SER A 537 5.29 -23.04 9.59
C SER A 537 5.92 -23.94 10.65
N ILE A 538 6.28 -25.16 10.26
CA ILE A 538 7.10 -26.08 11.06
C ILE A 538 8.53 -26.21 10.55
N VAL A 539 8.82 -25.64 9.38
CA VAL A 539 10.12 -25.76 8.68
C VAL A 539 10.76 -24.40 8.39
N ARG A 540 10.01 -23.31 8.51
CA ARG A 540 10.54 -21.95 8.31
C ARG A 540 10.79 -21.34 9.68
N GLY A 541 11.82 -20.51 9.76
CA GLY A 541 12.09 -19.69 10.93
C GLY A 541 10.97 -18.68 11.23
N PHE A 542 11.03 -18.09 12.41
CA PHE A 542 10.06 -17.10 12.88
C PHE A 542 10.21 -15.75 12.14
N PRO A 543 9.14 -14.94 12.04
CA PRO A 543 9.20 -13.65 11.34
C PRO A 543 10.08 -12.62 12.08
N GLU A 544 10.43 -11.54 11.39
CA GLU A 544 11.06 -10.39 12.05
C GLU A 544 10.11 -9.80 13.12
N MET A 545 10.67 -9.29 14.23
CA MET A 545 9.91 -8.58 15.26
C MET A 545 10.40 -7.14 15.39
N GLY A 546 9.46 -6.19 15.51
CA GLY A 546 9.79 -4.77 15.60
C GLY A 546 10.45 -4.30 14.30
N SER A 547 11.72 -3.90 14.39
CA SER A 547 12.51 -3.45 13.25
C SER A 547 13.28 -4.57 12.53
N GLY A 548 13.25 -5.80 13.07
CA GLY A 548 14.11 -6.89 12.60
C GLY A 548 15.56 -6.82 13.11
N HIS A 549 15.90 -5.84 13.96
CA HIS A 549 17.23 -5.63 14.53
C HIS A 549 17.28 -5.98 16.02
N TYR A 550 18.47 -6.37 16.48
CA TYR A 550 18.69 -6.63 17.90
C TYR A 550 18.79 -5.34 18.71
N VAL A 551 18.52 -5.45 20.02
CA VAL A 551 18.43 -4.30 20.93
C VAL A 551 19.79 -3.62 21.20
N ASP A 552 20.89 -4.35 21.03
CA ASP A 552 22.27 -3.85 21.16
C ASP A 552 22.67 -2.93 20.00
N GLU A 553 21.95 -2.99 18.87
CA GLU A 553 22.13 -2.07 17.74
C GLU A 553 21.58 -0.65 18.03
N GLY A 554 20.92 -0.46 19.18
CA GLY A 554 20.53 0.84 19.72
C GLY A 554 19.21 1.42 19.19
N PRO A 555 18.73 2.54 19.77
CA PRO A 555 17.37 3.09 19.56
C PRO A 555 17.09 3.63 18.15
N ARG A 556 18.12 3.79 17.30
CA ARG A 556 17.95 4.20 15.89
C ARG A 556 17.79 3.03 14.93
N ARG A 557 17.98 1.79 15.42
CA ARG A 557 17.95 0.56 14.63
C ARG A 557 16.98 -0.46 15.22
N ALA A 558 17.01 -0.68 16.53
CA ALA A 558 16.04 -1.49 17.25
C ALA A 558 14.67 -0.78 17.33
N ALA A 559 13.59 -1.55 17.37
CA ALA A 559 12.29 -1.00 17.73
C ALA A 559 12.23 -0.70 19.23
N TYR A 560 11.36 0.23 19.60
CA TYR A 560 11.19 0.63 20.99
C TYR A 560 9.74 0.89 21.34
N MET A 561 9.42 0.79 22.62
CA MET A 561 8.25 1.45 23.19
C MET A 561 8.70 2.40 24.27
N SER A 562 8.07 3.57 24.29
CA SER A 562 8.41 4.65 25.21
C SER A 562 7.17 5.25 25.84
N VAL A 563 7.36 5.99 26.92
CA VAL A 563 6.29 6.61 27.69
C VAL A 563 5.22 5.57 28.08
N PHE A 564 5.64 4.32 28.35
CA PHE A 564 4.68 3.30 28.75
C PHE A 564 4.23 3.54 30.18
N GLN A 565 2.93 3.38 30.41
CA GLN A 565 2.26 3.84 31.62
C GLN A 565 1.05 2.98 31.96
N VAL A 566 0.69 2.96 33.23
CA VAL A 566 -0.50 2.31 33.77
C VAL A 566 -1.43 3.32 34.43
N MET A 567 -2.64 2.89 34.75
CA MET A 567 -3.66 3.73 35.38
C MET A 567 -4.23 3.08 36.64
N ASP A 568 -4.40 3.88 37.68
CA ASP A 568 -5.07 3.47 38.92
C ASP A 568 -6.59 3.70 38.88
N GLU A 569 -7.28 3.31 39.95
CA GLU A 569 -8.73 3.45 40.11
C GLU A 569 -9.20 4.92 40.07
N SER A 570 -8.34 5.85 40.46
CA SER A 570 -8.65 7.29 40.42
C SER A 570 -8.64 7.85 38.99
N GLY A 571 -8.23 7.04 38.02
CA GLY A 571 -8.00 7.41 36.63
C GLY A 571 -6.68 8.13 36.41
N ALA A 572 -5.77 8.13 37.39
CA ALA A 572 -4.48 8.80 37.27
C ALA A 572 -3.48 7.90 36.52
N ARG A 573 -2.81 8.49 35.52
CA ARG A 573 -1.74 7.85 34.76
C ARG A 573 -0.40 7.97 35.47
N PHE A 574 0.35 6.88 35.54
CA PHE A 574 1.71 6.90 36.06
C PHE A 574 2.61 5.93 35.29
N GLY A 575 3.86 6.37 35.06
CA GLY A 575 4.91 5.48 34.58
C GLY A 575 5.38 4.57 35.72
N PRO A 576 5.59 3.27 35.48
CA PRO A 576 6.03 2.36 36.53
C PRO A 576 7.49 2.64 36.93
N LYS A 577 7.89 2.16 38.10
CA LYS A 577 9.28 2.20 38.58
C LYS A 577 10.05 0.97 38.08
N GLN A 578 11.38 1.10 38.01
CA GLN A 578 12.26 0.02 37.54
C GLN A 578 12.08 -1.29 38.32
N ASP A 579 11.82 -1.21 39.63
CA ASP A 579 11.63 -2.37 40.50
C ASP A 579 10.25 -3.03 40.33
N GLN A 580 9.29 -2.35 39.69
CA GLN A 580 7.93 -2.82 39.44
C GLN A 580 7.75 -3.53 38.09
N ILE A 581 8.76 -3.50 37.22
CA ILE A 581 8.72 -4.07 35.87
C ILE A 581 9.75 -5.20 35.72
N GLU A 582 9.48 -6.09 34.78
CA GLU A 582 10.40 -7.16 34.37
C GLU A 582 10.30 -7.42 32.87
N SER A 583 11.36 -7.97 32.28
CA SER A 583 11.34 -8.44 30.89
C SER A 583 10.90 -9.90 30.83
N PHE A 584 10.11 -10.24 29.82
CA PHE A 584 9.72 -11.60 29.51
C PHE A 584 10.05 -11.90 28.04
N VAL A 585 10.94 -12.87 27.83
CA VAL A 585 11.43 -13.27 26.51
C VAL A 585 11.38 -14.78 26.39
N THR A 586 10.63 -15.31 25.42
CA THR A 586 10.51 -16.77 25.23
C THR A 586 11.65 -17.37 24.41
N LYS A 587 12.25 -16.59 23.50
CA LYS A 587 13.38 -17.00 22.63
C LYS A 587 14.43 -15.91 22.51
N ASN A 588 15.35 -15.89 23.48
CA ASN A 588 16.42 -14.90 23.55
C ASN A 588 17.45 -14.96 22.41
N ARG A 589 17.53 -16.06 21.66
CA ARG A 589 18.39 -16.16 20.46
C ARG A 589 17.83 -15.42 19.25
N CYS A 590 16.50 -15.19 19.21
CA CYS A 590 15.84 -14.53 18.08
C CYS A 590 15.36 -13.13 18.40
N TYR A 591 14.93 -12.90 19.65
CA TYR A 591 14.36 -11.64 20.07
C TYR A 591 14.91 -11.24 21.42
N ASN A 592 15.13 -9.95 21.61
CA ASN A 592 15.63 -9.41 22.86
C ASN A 592 14.79 -8.24 23.36
N VAL A 593 14.94 -7.96 24.65
CA VAL A 593 14.39 -6.78 25.31
C VAL A 593 15.53 -6.14 26.09
N SER A 594 15.65 -4.81 26.00
CA SER A 594 16.56 -4.03 26.83
C SER A 594 15.81 -2.85 27.44
N ILE A 595 15.67 -2.83 28.76
CA ILE A 595 15.03 -1.73 29.48
C ILE A 595 16.03 -0.58 29.56
N VAL A 596 15.71 0.53 28.90
CA VAL A 596 16.56 1.74 28.85
C VAL A 596 16.27 2.64 30.04
N SER A 597 14.99 2.76 30.39
CA SER A 597 14.51 3.51 31.55
C SER A 597 13.16 2.96 32.02
N PRO A 598 12.63 3.38 33.18
CA PRO A 598 11.39 2.82 33.73
C PRO A 598 10.15 2.97 32.84
N ASP A 599 10.18 3.84 31.83
CA ASP A 599 9.09 4.02 30.86
C ASP A 599 9.56 3.89 29.40
N THR A 600 10.77 3.38 29.13
CA THR A 600 11.28 3.13 27.76
C THR A 600 12.11 1.84 27.67
N PHE A 601 11.81 1.01 26.67
CA PHE A 601 12.60 -0.19 26.35
C PHE A 601 12.76 -0.39 24.84
N LEU A 602 13.84 -1.08 24.46
CA LEU A 602 14.07 -1.59 23.12
C LEU A 602 13.60 -3.04 23.05
N TYR A 603 13.05 -3.44 21.90
CA TYR A 603 12.67 -4.83 21.64
C TYR A 603 12.78 -5.17 20.15
N GLY A 604 12.87 -6.47 19.86
CA GLY A 604 12.82 -6.98 18.51
C GLY A 604 13.93 -7.97 18.21
N GLY A 605 14.07 -8.28 16.92
CA GLY A 605 15.12 -9.15 16.39
C GLY A 605 14.73 -9.75 15.04
N PRO A 606 15.68 -10.36 14.33
CA PRO A 606 15.52 -10.79 12.94
C PRO A 606 14.62 -12.01 12.77
N GLY A 607 14.30 -12.74 13.84
CA GLY A 607 13.64 -14.04 13.75
C GLY A 607 14.56 -15.11 13.16
N GLY A 608 14.01 -16.03 12.39
CA GLY A 608 14.76 -17.16 11.83
C GLY A 608 14.71 -18.42 12.70
N GLU A 609 15.75 -19.24 12.61
CA GLU A 609 15.86 -20.49 13.37
C GLU A 609 16.36 -20.21 14.80
N CYS A 610 15.45 -20.30 15.77
CA CYS A 610 15.68 -19.88 17.16
C CYS A 610 16.20 -20.99 18.10
N TYR A 611 16.89 -22.00 17.55
CA TYR A 611 17.37 -23.18 18.28
C TYR A 611 18.66 -22.88 19.05
#